data_AF-A0A2E2TMW1-F1
#
_entry.id   AF-A0A2E2TMW1-F1
#
_cell.length_a   1.000
_cell.length_b   1.000
_cell.length_c   1.000
_cell.angle_alpha   90.00
_cell.angle_beta   90.00
_cell.angle_gamma   90.00
#
_symmetry.space_group_name_H-M   'P 1'
#
loop_
_entity.id
_entity.type
_entity.pdbx_description
1 polymer ?
#
loop_
_entity_poly.entity_id
_entity_poly.type
_entity_poly.pdbx_seq_one_letter_code
_entity_poly.pdbx_strand_id
1 'polypeptide(L)'
;MFNFSTKEQRKLDEQLYSVVTDEIERNEIYKPLWTKALADSDNDKQRAQALYIKYRVQKLKDEMRFEKEREQANERARVATENKRVKSERSITTLETTTSHLLSSFKWLTAIMLILGAIGLFLSYITISVSYDYSWWVLSGLSVLLFVLGGYLLFDCFRISKISDHKILKKKLNTSFLILIPFSLVGTIIGIIMPLVALFMFISFVALVIHAIKFNRAFNYAKRNGLI
;
A
#
# COMPACT_ATOMS: atom_id res chain seq x y z
N MET A 1 3.06 -64.57 8.18
CA MET A 1 3.78 -63.30 7.93
C MET A 1 4.14 -62.71 9.30
N PHE A 2 5.37 -62.96 9.77
CA PHE A 2 5.81 -62.53 11.11
C PHE A 2 6.17 -61.04 11.07
N ASN A 3 5.42 -60.23 11.83
CA ASN A 3 5.54 -58.78 11.88
C ASN A 3 6.70 -58.39 12.80
N PHE A 4 7.82 -57.95 12.23
CA PHE A 4 9.03 -57.53 12.96
C PHE A 4 8.88 -56.13 13.59
N SER A 5 7.96 -55.94 14.54
CA SER A 5 7.79 -54.67 15.29
C SER A 5 8.86 -54.48 16.39
N THR A 6 10.10 -54.58 15.94
CA THR A 6 11.28 -55.16 16.58
C THR A 6 11.91 -54.32 17.69
N LYS A 7 12.04 -54.93 18.88
CA LYS A 7 12.81 -54.47 20.06
C LYS A 7 12.36 -53.16 20.71
N GLU A 8 12.22 -52.05 19.99
CA GLU A 8 11.84 -50.75 20.56
C GLU A 8 10.41 -50.74 21.11
N GLN A 9 9.45 -51.32 20.38
CA GLN A 9 8.08 -51.44 20.88
C GLN A 9 8.00 -52.36 22.11
N ARG A 10 8.78 -53.45 22.14
CA ARG A 10 8.86 -54.32 23.31
C ARG A 10 9.43 -53.58 24.53
N LYS A 11 10.51 -52.82 24.34
CA LYS A 11 11.11 -52.01 25.40
C LYS A 11 10.15 -50.93 25.92
N LEU A 12 9.41 -50.28 25.02
CA LEU A 12 8.42 -49.27 25.39
C LEU A 12 7.24 -49.91 26.14
N ASP A 13 6.77 -51.07 25.71
CA ASP A 13 5.73 -51.81 26.41
C ASP A 13 6.20 -52.24 27.80
N GLU A 14 7.40 -52.82 27.93
CA GLU A 14 8.02 -53.18 29.22
C GLU A 14 8.11 -51.97 30.17
N GLN A 15 8.52 -50.80 29.66
CA GLN A 15 8.56 -49.57 30.44
C GLN A 15 7.17 -49.13 30.91
N LEU A 16 6.16 -49.18 30.04
CA LEU A 16 4.78 -48.85 30.41
C LEU A 16 4.23 -49.80 31.47
N TYR A 17 4.48 -51.10 31.33
CA TYR A 17 4.08 -52.07 32.35
C TYR A 17 4.80 -51.81 33.68
N SER A 18 6.09 -51.49 33.66
CA SER A 18 6.84 -51.11 34.87
C SER A 18 6.23 -49.90 35.57
N VAL A 19 5.89 -48.84 34.83
CA VAL A 19 5.24 -47.64 35.38
C VAL A 19 3.92 -47.99 36.05
N VAL A 20 3.09 -48.83 35.41
CA VAL A 20 1.79 -49.24 35.97
C VAL A 20 1.96 -50.13 37.20
N THR A 21 2.98 -50.98 37.23
CA THR A 21 3.31 -51.77 38.43
C THR A 21 3.71 -50.85 39.58
N ASP A 22 4.57 -49.85 39.34
CA ASP A 22 4.96 -48.86 40.36
C ASP A 22 3.74 -48.06 40.85
N GLU A 23 2.80 -47.68 39.97
CA GLU A 23 1.54 -47.01 40.35
C GLU A 23 0.72 -47.86 41.33
N ILE A 24 0.66 -49.17 41.11
CA ILE A 24 -0.09 -50.11 41.96
C ILE A 24 0.63 -50.28 43.30
N GLU A 25 1.95 -50.45 43.30
CA GLU A 25 2.75 -50.59 44.53
C GLU A 25 2.68 -49.35 45.42
N ARG A 26 2.62 -48.15 44.80
CA ARG A 26 2.45 -46.88 45.51
C ARG A 26 1.00 -46.55 45.87
N ASN A 27 0.04 -47.39 45.47
CA ASN A 27 -1.40 -47.18 45.66
C ASN A 27 -1.91 -45.89 44.99
N GLU A 28 -1.28 -45.44 43.91
CA GLU A 28 -1.63 -44.26 43.11
C GLU A 28 -2.55 -44.62 41.94
N ILE A 29 -3.61 -45.37 42.24
CA ILE A 29 -4.48 -45.96 41.23
C ILE A 29 -5.39 -44.90 40.58
N TYR A 30 -5.47 -44.90 39.25
CA TYR A 30 -6.43 -44.07 38.53
C TYR A 30 -7.86 -44.58 38.72
N LYS A 31 -8.54 -43.99 39.71
CA LYS A 31 -9.87 -44.42 40.21
C LYS A 31 -10.89 -44.74 39.11
N PRO A 32 -11.06 -43.93 38.05
CA PRO A 32 -12.05 -44.24 37.01
C PRO A 32 -11.76 -45.54 36.23
N LEU A 33 -10.49 -45.85 35.94
CA LEU A 33 -10.14 -47.12 35.29
C LEU A 33 -10.27 -48.29 36.26
N TRP A 34 -9.96 -48.07 37.53
CA TRP A 34 -10.11 -49.09 38.56
C TRP A 34 -11.57 -49.49 38.75
N THR A 35 -12.48 -48.52 38.84
CA THR A 35 -13.92 -48.78 38.91
C THR A 35 -14.41 -49.53 37.67
N LYS A 36 -13.92 -49.17 36.48
CA LYS A 36 -14.23 -49.90 35.25
C LYS A 36 -13.73 -51.35 35.31
N ALA A 37 -12.49 -51.55 35.77
CA ALA A 37 -11.90 -52.88 35.88
C ALA A 37 -12.63 -53.76 36.91
N LEU A 38 -13.12 -53.19 38.02
CA LEU A 38 -13.94 -53.89 39.02
C LEU A 38 -15.33 -54.26 38.48
N ALA A 39 -15.96 -53.38 37.69
CA ALA A 39 -17.23 -53.67 37.04
C ALA A 39 -17.11 -54.81 36.03
N ASP A 40 -16.01 -54.82 35.25
CA ASP A 40 -15.73 -55.85 34.26
C ASP A 40 -15.23 -57.18 34.87
N SER A 41 -14.92 -57.21 36.17
CA SER A 41 -14.38 -58.37 36.88
C SER A 41 -15.36 -59.02 37.86
N ASP A 42 -16.64 -58.66 37.82
CA ASP A 42 -17.65 -59.12 38.78
C ASP A 42 -17.22 -58.90 40.24
N ASN A 43 -16.53 -57.78 40.52
CA ASN A 43 -15.97 -57.42 41.83
C ASN A 43 -14.88 -58.38 42.37
N ASP A 44 -14.34 -59.27 41.53
CA ASP A 44 -13.11 -60.01 41.85
C ASP A 44 -11.91 -59.07 41.75
N LYS A 45 -11.24 -58.82 42.89
CA LYS A 45 -10.10 -57.90 43.00
C LYS A 45 -8.88 -58.36 42.23
N GLN A 46 -8.59 -59.67 42.17
CA GLN A 46 -7.42 -60.19 41.45
C GLN A 46 -7.62 -60.04 39.94
N ARG A 47 -8.83 -60.36 39.49
CA ARG A 47 -9.21 -60.21 38.09
C ARG A 47 -9.33 -58.74 37.67
N ALA A 48 -9.81 -57.87 38.58
CA ALA A 48 -9.82 -56.41 38.38
C ALA A 48 -8.41 -55.85 38.21
N GLN A 49 -7.44 -56.32 38.99
CA GLN A 49 -6.06 -55.86 38.90
C GLN A 49 -5.43 -56.17 37.53
N ALA A 50 -5.64 -57.38 37.01
CA ALA A 50 -5.18 -57.74 35.68
C ALA A 50 -5.83 -56.86 34.58
N LEU A 51 -7.14 -56.60 34.68
CA LEU A 51 -7.87 -55.73 33.75
C LEU A 51 -7.43 -54.26 33.86
N TYR A 52 -7.19 -53.77 35.07
CA TYR A 52 -6.69 -52.42 35.32
C TYR A 52 -5.35 -52.20 34.62
N ILE A 53 -4.40 -53.11 34.78
CA ILE A 53 -3.07 -53.01 34.15
C ILE A 53 -3.22 -52.88 32.64
N LYS A 54 -4.06 -53.72 32.02
CA LYS A 54 -4.32 -53.68 30.57
C LYS A 54 -4.92 -52.35 30.14
N TYR A 55 -5.95 -51.86 30.82
CA TYR A 55 -6.59 -50.59 30.49
C TYR A 55 -5.66 -49.40 30.71
N ARG A 56 -4.82 -49.43 31.75
CA ARG A 56 -3.91 -48.35 32.08
C ARG A 56 -2.79 -48.23 31.06
N VAL A 57 -2.17 -49.34 30.67
CA VAL A 57 -1.15 -49.36 29.60
C VAL A 57 -1.73 -48.83 28.29
N GLN A 58 -2.95 -49.25 27.92
CA GLN A 58 -3.60 -48.74 26.71
C GLN A 58 -3.82 -47.21 26.79
N LYS A 59 -4.33 -46.72 27.92
CA LYS A 59 -4.55 -45.29 28.12
C LYS A 59 -3.25 -44.48 28.00
N LEU A 60 -2.15 -44.96 28.59
CA LEU A 60 -0.84 -44.31 28.48
C LEU A 60 -0.32 -44.28 27.03
N LYS A 61 -0.53 -45.37 26.26
CA LYS A 61 -0.21 -45.39 24.82
C LYS A 61 -0.99 -44.35 24.04
N ASP A 62 -2.27 -44.19 24.35
CA ASP A 62 -3.14 -43.22 23.67
C ASP A 62 -2.76 -41.78 24.04
N GLU A 63 -2.48 -41.50 25.31
CA GLU A 63 -1.98 -40.19 25.77
C GLU A 63 -0.69 -39.78 25.04
N MET A 64 0.28 -40.70 24.90
CA MET A 64 1.50 -40.43 24.15
C MET A 64 1.27 -40.18 22.66
N ARG A 65 0.28 -40.85 22.05
CA ARG A 65 -0.10 -40.60 20.65
C ARG A 65 -0.71 -39.22 20.47
N PHE A 66 -1.66 -38.85 21.34
CA PHE A 66 -2.30 -37.55 21.30
C PHE A 66 -1.31 -36.40 21.51
N GLU A 67 -0.35 -36.55 22.43
CA GLU A 67 0.65 -35.50 22.64
C GLU A 67 1.55 -35.33 21.40
N LYS A 68 1.99 -36.44 20.77
CA LYS A 68 2.76 -36.40 19.52
C LYS A 68 1.99 -35.75 18.38
N GLU A 69 0.70 -36.07 18.24
CA GLU A 69 -0.16 -35.45 17.21
C GLU A 69 -0.34 -33.95 17.46
N ARG A 70 -0.54 -33.55 18.71
CA ARG A 70 -0.67 -32.14 19.10
C ARG A 70 0.62 -31.36 18.85
N GLU A 71 1.77 -31.94 19.17
CA GLU A 71 3.09 -31.35 18.91
C GLU A 71 3.32 -31.16 17.41
N GLN A 72 3.02 -32.18 16.60
CA GLN A 72 3.11 -32.07 15.14
C GLN A 72 2.14 -31.02 14.55
N ALA A 73 0.92 -30.94 15.07
CA ALA A 73 -0.05 -29.93 14.63
C ALA A 73 0.42 -28.52 14.99
N ASN A 74 0.95 -28.32 16.20
CA ASN A 74 1.52 -27.05 16.64
C ASN A 74 2.73 -26.65 15.79
N GLU A 75 3.62 -27.59 15.47
CA GLU A 75 4.78 -27.32 14.64
C GLU A 75 4.38 -26.93 13.22
N ARG A 76 3.42 -27.65 12.62
CA ARG A 76 2.86 -27.29 11.31
C ARG A 76 2.22 -25.89 11.33
N ALA A 77 1.52 -25.53 12.40
CA ALA A 77 0.94 -24.20 12.56
C ALA A 77 2.02 -23.10 12.69
N ARG A 78 3.11 -23.38 13.42
CA ARG A 78 4.27 -22.48 13.53
C ARG A 78 4.95 -22.27 12.19
N VAL A 79 5.27 -23.35 11.48
CA VAL A 79 5.88 -23.30 10.14
C VAL A 79 4.98 -22.58 9.14
N ALA A 80 3.66 -22.81 9.16
CA ALA A 80 2.72 -22.11 8.29
C ALA A 80 2.66 -20.60 8.59
N THR A 81 2.76 -20.21 9.86
CA THR A 81 2.79 -18.80 10.28
C THR A 81 4.08 -18.13 9.85
N GLU A 82 5.21 -18.82 10.02
CA GLU A 82 6.53 -18.31 9.63
C GLU A 82 6.64 -18.15 8.11
N ASN A 83 6.19 -19.14 7.35
CA ASN A 83 6.15 -19.05 5.89
C ASN A 83 5.29 -17.88 5.39
N LYS A 84 4.19 -17.53 6.09
CA LYS A 84 3.41 -16.32 5.78
C LYS A 84 4.20 -15.04 6.04
N ARG A 85 4.95 -14.98 7.15
CA ARG A 85 5.82 -13.83 7.48
C ARG A 85 6.93 -13.65 6.45
N VAL A 86 7.67 -14.72 6.15
CA VAL A 86 8.73 -14.72 5.13
C VAL A 86 8.19 -14.30 3.76
N LYS A 87 7.00 -14.78 3.36
CA LYS A 87 6.37 -14.36 2.11
C LYS A 87 6.00 -12.87 2.11
N SER A 88 5.49 -12.36 3.24
CA SER A 88 5.17 -10.94 3.38
C SER A 88 6.43 -10.07 3.32
N GLU A 89 7.52 -10.50 3.95
CA GLU A 89 8.79 -9.78 3.95
C GLU A 89 9.42 -9.77 2.56
N ARG A 90 9.42 -10.92 1.85
CA ARG A 90 9.82 -10.97 0.44
C ARG A 90 8.98 -10.02 -0.42
N SER A 91 7.66 -9.97 -0.22
CA SER A 91 6.82 -9.03 -0.97
C SER A 91 7.16 -7.57 -0.70
N ILE A 92 7.53 -7.22 0.54
CA ILE A 92 7.99 -5.86 0.90
C ILE A 92 9.32 -5.55 0.20
N THR A 93 10.30 -6.47 0.23
CA THR A 93 11.59 -6.26 -0.46
C THR A 93 11.45 -6.13 -1.99
N THR A 94 10.50 -6.85 -2.62
CA THR A 94 10.21 -6.71 -4.05
C THR A 94 9.52 -5.39 -4.39
N LEU A 95 8.73 -4.84 -3.46
CA LEU A 95 8.11 -3.52 -3.63
C LEU A 95 9.16 -2.42 -3.49
N GLU A 96 10.05 -2.50 -2.51
CA GLU A 96 11.11 -1.51 -2.30
C GLU A 96 12.06 -1.42 -3.51
N THR A 97 12.51 -2.55 -4.03
CA THR A 97 13.37 -2.59 -5.23
C THR A 97 12.68 -1.96 -6.45
N THR A 98 11.39 -2.23 -6.65
CA THR A 98 10.60 -1.61 -7.74
C THR A 98 10.47 -0.10 -7.58
N THR A 99 10.27 0.41 -6.36
CA THR A 99 10.16 1.87 -6.11
C THR A 99 11.48 2.61 -6.36
N SER A 100 12.62 1.97 -6.10
CA SER A 100 13.93 2.60 -6.31
C SER A 100 14.23 2.86 -7.79
N HIS A 101 13.85 1.94 -8.68
CA HIS A 101 13.98 2.12 -10.13
C HIS A 101 13.09 3.27 -10.65
N LEU A 102 11.84 3.35 -10.20
CA LEU A 102 10.94 4.44 -10.58
C LEU A 102 11.48 5.82 -10.13
N LEU A 103 12.12 5.88 -8.96
CA LEU A 103 12.69 7.12 -8.46
C LEU A 103 13.90 7.58 -9.27
N SER A 104 14.70 6.63 -9.77
CA SER A 104 15.85 6.93 -10.62
C SER A 104 15.42 7.53 -11.97
N SER A 105 14.33 7.02 -12.55
CA SER A 105 13.73 7.59 -13.77
C SER A 105 13.19 9.01 -13.55
N PHE A 106 12.71 9.32 -12.34
CA PHE A 106 12.17 10.64 -12.02
C PHE A 106 13.24 11.74 -12.04
N LYS A 107 14.49 11.45 -11.67
CA LYS A 107 15.59 12.43 -11.71
C LYS A 107 15.89 12.90 -13.15
N TRP A 108 15.82 11.97 -14.11
CA TRP A 108 16.01 12.29 -15.52
C TRP A 108 14.86 13.13 -16.07
N LEU A 109 13.62 12.83 -15.68
CA LEU A 109 12.46 13.64 -16.08
C LEU A 109 12.56 15.08 -15.58
N THR A 110 13.00 15.29 -14.34
CA THR A 110 13.21 16.66 -13.81
C THR A 110 14.32 17.40 -14.55
N ALA A 111 15.40 16.72 -14.94
CA ALA A 111 16.47 17.34 -15.73
C ALA A 111 15.97 17.74 -17.13
N ILE A 112 15.19 16.88 -17.79
CA ILE A 112 14.58 17.17 -19.10
C ILE A 112 13.64 18.39 -19.00
N MET A 113 12.80 18.45 -17.97
CA MET A 113 11.91 19.59 -17.75
C MET A 113 12.67 20.91 -17.57
N LEU A 114 13.80 20.91 -16.83
CA LEU A 114 14.64 22.10 -16.68
C LEU A 114 15.29 22.53 -18.00
N ILE A 115 15.78 21.57 -18.80
CA ILE A 115 16.38 21.85 -20.12
C ILE A 115 15.33 22.47 -21.05
N LEU A 116 14.12 21.89 -21.12
CA LEU A 116 13.02 22.43 -21.92
C LEU A 116 12.62 23.84 -21.46
N GLY A 117 12.59 24.08 -20.15
CA GLY A 117 12.34 25.41 -19.59
C GLY A 117 13.41 26.43 -20.00
N ALA A 118 14.69 26.05 -19.94
CA ALA A 118 15.79 26.91 -20.37
C ALA A 118 15.75 27.22 -21.88
N ILE A 119 15.43 26.24 -22.72
CA ILE A 119 15.22 26.43 -24.16
C ILE A 119 14.07 27.41 -24.41
N GLY A 120 12.95 27.24 -23.68
CA GLY A 120 11.80 28.15 -23.78
C GLY A 120 12.17 29.59 -23.42
N LEU A 121 12.93 29.80 -22.34
CA LEU A 121 13.43 31.12 -21.95
C LEU A 121 14.39 31.72 -22.99
N PHE A 122 15.23 30.89 -23.60
CA PHE A 122 16.16 31.33 -24.64
C PHE A 122 15.45 31.76 -25.93
N LEU A 123 14.46 30.98 -26.39
CA LEU A 123 13.59 31.36 -27.52
C LEU A 123 12.77 32.61 -27.19
N SER A 124 12.26 32.65 -25.95
CA SER A 124 11.91 33.83 -25.17
C SER A 124 12.72 35.06 -25.58
N TYR A 125 13.96 35.05 -25.11
CA TYR A 125 14.96 36.10 -25.27
C TYR A 125 15.28 36.46 -26.74
N ILE A 126 15.26 35.49 -27.67
CA ILE A 126 15.47 35.79 -29.09
C ILE A 126 14.31 36.59 -29.67
N THR A 127 13.06 36.17 -29.43
CA THR A 127 11.87 36.89 -29.96
C THR A 127 11.79 38.33 -29.43
N ILE A 128 12.15 38.48 -28.17
CA ILE A 128 12.36 39.73 -27.44
C ILE A 128 13.32 40.68 -28.18
N SER A 129 14.45 40.16 -28.66
CA SER A 129 15.48 40.97 -29.32
C SER A 129 15.08 41.48 -30.71
N VAL A 130 14.03 40.88 -31.30
CA VAL A 130 13.61 41.16 -32.68
C VAL A 130 12.35 42.06 -32.75
N SER A 131 11.57 42.17 -31.66
CA SER A 131 10.28 42.88 -31.66
C SER A 131 10.17 43.91 -30.51
N TYR A 132 10.14 45.20 -30.85
CA TYR A 132 10.08 46.34 -29.92
C TYR A 132 8.68 46.70 -29.38
N ASP A 133 7.68 45.81 -29.49
CA ASP A 133 6.33 46.07 -28.96
C ASP A 133 6.14 45.45 -27.57
N TYR A 134 6.21 46.31 -26.54
CA TYR A 134 6.27 45.97 -25.11
C TYR A 134 5.02 45.29 -24.51
N SER A 135 3.89 45.22 -25.22
CA SER A 135 2.62 44.73 -24.66
C SER A 135 2.55 43.21 -24.49
N TRP A 136 3.20 42.43 -25.35
CA TRP A 136 3.21 40.96 -25.30
C TRP A 136 4.14 40.37 -24.22
N TRP A 137 5.02 41.20 -23.68
CA TRP A 137 6.05 40.82 -22.73
C TRP A 137 5.54 40.63 -21.31
N VAL A 138 4.60 41.48 -20.90
CA VAL A 138 4.00 41.39 -19.56
C VAL A 138 3.15 40.12 -19.45
N LEU A 139 2.44 39.75 -20.52
CA LEU A 139 1.62 38.54 -20.57
C LEU A 139 2.46 37.24 -20.62
N SER A 140 3.55 37.23 -21.39
CA SER A 140 4.44 36.06 -21.47
C SER A 140 5.25 35.85 -20.19
N GLY A 141 5.78 36.92 -19.58
CA GLY A 141 6.48 36.84 -18.30
C GLY A 141 5.59 36.32 -17.16
N LEU A 142 4.33 36.75 -17.12
CA LEU A 142 3.36 36.30 -16.12
C LEU A 142 2.99 34.81 -16.29
N SER A 143 2.89 34.32 -17.53
CA SER A 143 2.56 32.92 -17.78
C SER A 143 3.69 31.99 -17.32
N VAL A 144 4.95 32.36 -17.55
CA VAL A 144 6.12 31.61 -17.10
C VAL A 144 6.18 31.59 -15.57
N LEU A 145 5.91 32.72 -14.90
CA LEU A 145 5.88 32.79 -13.44
C LEU A 145 4.82 31.85 -12.85
N LEU A 146 3.61 31.82 -13.43
CA LEU A 146 2.53 30.93 -13.01
C LEU A 146 2.88 29.46 -13.24
N PHE A 147 3.59 29.14 -14.33
CA PHE A 147 4.02 27.78 -14.62
C PHE A 147 5.07 27.28 -13.62
N VAL A 148 6.02 28.14 -13.24
CA VAL A 148 7.05 27.82 -12.23
C VAL A 148 6.41 27.63 -10.85
N LEU A 149 5.47 28.51 -10.44
CA LEU A 149 4.74 28.37 -9.19
C LEU A 149 3.87 27.11 -9.16
N GLY A 150 3.15 26.82 -10.25
CA GLY A 150 2.35 25.61 -10.38
C GLY A 150 3.19 24.33 -10.31
N GLY A 151 4.34 24.32 -10.97
CA GLY A 151 5.31 23.21 -10.91
C GLY A 151 5.85 22.98 -9.50
N TYR A 152 6.16 24.05 -8.77
CA TYR A 152 6.66 23.96 -7.40
C TYR A 152 5.63 23.35 -6.44
N LEU A 153 4.35 23.77 -6.54
CA LEU A 153 3.27 23.22 -5.71
C LEU A 153 2.99 21.73 -5.99
N LEU A 154 3.08 21.30 -7.25
CA LEU A 154 2.94 19.89 -7.62
C LEU A 154 4.12 19.05 -7.09
N PHE A 155 5.34 19.60 -7.12
CA PHE A 155 6.53 18.94 -6.59
C PHE A 155 6.44 18.73 -5.06
N ASP A 156 5.95 19.73 -4.33
CA ASP A 156 5.75 19.62 -2.88
C ASP A 156 4.66 18.60 -2.52
N CYS A 157 3.56 18.53 -3.29
CA CYS A 157 2.55 17.49 -3.13
C CYS A 157 3.12 16.08 -3.32
N PHE A 158 3.99 15.91 -4.31
CA PHE A 158 4.65 14.63 -4.58
C PHE A 158 5.61 14.23 -3.44
N ARG A 159 6.30 15.20 -2.83
CA ARG A 159 7.21 14.97 -1.70
C ARG A 159 6.45 14.49 -0.46
N ILE A 160 5.26 15.04 -0.19
CA ILE A 160 4.42 14.66 0.96
C ILE A 160 3.87 13.23 0.81
N SER A 161 3.57 12.77 -0.41
CA SER A 161 3.09 11.41 -0.67
C SER A 161 4.11 10.30 -0.30
N LYS A 162 5.38 10.64 -0.13
CA LYS A 162 6.47 9.66 0.02
C LYS A 162 6.79 9.28 1.47
N ILE A 163 6.25 9.97 2.47
CA ILE A 163 6.41 9.62 3.89
C ILE A 163 5.32 8.59 4.23
N SER A 164 5.55 7.36 3.78
CA SER A 164 4.66 6.21 3.99
C SER A 164 4.90 5.61 5.38
N ASP A 165 4.26 6.20 6.39
CA ASP A 165 4.07 5.55 7.68
C ASP A 165 2.57 5.35 7.92
N HIS A 166 2.13 4.10 7.74
CA HIS A 166 0.75 3.71 7.43
C HIS A 166 -0.28 4.03 8.53
N LYS A 167 0.18 4.35 9.75
CA LYS A 167 -0.67 4.71 10.90
C LYS A 167 -0.84 6.21 11.12
N ILE A 168 0.16 7.03 10.80
CA ILE A 168 0.07 8.50 10.91
C ILE A 168 -0.69 9.07 9.71
N LEU A 169 -0.64 8.38 8.55
CA LEU A 169 -1.29 8.82 7.31
C LEU A 169 -2.81 8.91 7.43
N LYS A 170 -3.52 7.92 8.01
CA LYS A 170 -4.99 7.96 8.07
C LYS A 170 -5.54 9.19 8.79
N LYS A 171 -4.83 9.69 9.81
CA LYS A 171 -5.26 10.87 10.57
C LYS A 171 -4.91 12.18 9.85
N LYS A 172 -3.79 12.23 9.11
CA LYS A 172 -3.34 13.42 8.37
C LYS A 172 -3.97 13.56 6.97
N LEU A 173 -4.28 12.44 6.30
CA LEU A 173 -4.92 12.44 4.97
C LEU A 173 -6.29 13.11 5.01
N ASN A 174 -7.06 12.90 6.09
CA ASN A 174 -8.40 13.48 6.21
C ASN A 174 -8.35 15.01 6.37
N THR A 175 -7.26 15.55 6.93
CA THR A 175 -7.07 17.00 7.09
C THR A 175 -6.51 17.64 5.82
N SER A 176 -5.57 16.97 5.13
CA SER A 176 -4.98 17.48 3.89
C SER A 176 -5.93 17.39 2.69
N PHE A 177 -6.77 16.34 2.58
CA PHE A 177 -7.79 16.27 1.54
C PHE A 177 -8.82 17.40 1.67
N LEU A 178 -9.18 17.78 2.90
CA LEU A 178 -10.12 18.87 3.14
C LEU A 178 -9.60 20.23 2.67
N ILE A 179 -8.28 20.43 2.65
CA ILE A 179 -7.63 21.65 2.18
C ILE A 179 -7.39 21.60 0.65
N LEU A 180 -7.31 20.42 0.03
CA LEU A 180 -7.00 20.27 -1.40
C LEU A 180 -8.22 20.42 -2.33
N ILE A 181 -9.42 20.09 -1.84
CA ILE A 181 -10.68 20.23 -2.57
C ILE A 181 -10.92 21.67 -3.10
N PRO A 182 -10.69 22.75 -2.33
CA PRO A 182 -10.89 24.11 -2.86
C PRO A 182 -9.88 24.49 -3.96
N PHE A 183 -8.64 23.99 -3.93
CA PHE A 183 -7.63 24.34 -4.95
C PHE A 183 -7.94 23.75 -6.34
N SER A 184 -8.49 22.53 -6.37
CA SER A 184 -8.97 21.91 -7.62
C SER A 184 -10.10 22.72 -8.26
N LEU A 185 -11.07 23.15 -7.45
CA LEU A 185 -12.20 23.97 -7.91
C LEU A 185 -11.77 25.36 -8.39
N VAL A 186 -10.81 26.00 -7.70
CA VAL A 186 -10.26 27.28 -8.15
C VAL A 186 -9.54 27.13 -9.50
N GLY A 187 -8.78 26.04 -9.68
CA GLY A 187 -8.10 25.75 -10.95
C GLY A 187 -9.08 25.56 -12.12
N THR A 188 -10.17 24.83 -11.92
CA THR A 188 -11.20 24.65 -12.97
C THR A 188 -11.95 25.94 -13.28
N ILE A 189 -12.27 26.75 -12.25
CA ILE A 189 -12.89 28.07 -12.44
C ILE A 189 -11.97 29.00 -13.24
N ILE A 190 -10.68 29.07 -12.90
CA ILE A 190 -9.70 29.87 -13.65
C ILE A 190 -9.58 29.38 -15.10
N GLY A 191 -9.56 28.05 -15.30
CA GLY A 191 -9.52 27.44 -16.63
C GLY A 191 -10.71 27.78 -17.52
N ILE A 192 -11.88 28.05 -16.95
CA ILE A 192 -13.09 28.47 -17.69
C ILE A 192 -13.13 29.99 -17.89
N ILE A 193 -12.69 30.78 -16.90
CA ILE A 193 -12.73 32.25 -16.95
C ILE A 193 -11.68 32.81 -17.93
N MET A 194 -10.47 32.25 -17.96
CA MET A 194 -9.40 32.69 -18.86
C MET A 194 -9.81 32.75 -20.35
N PRO A 195 -10.39 31.70 -20.96
CA PRO A 195 -10.82 31.75 -22.35
C PRO A 195 -11.98 32.73 -22.59
N LEU A 196 -12.88 32.92 -21.62
CA LEU A 196 -13.95 33.92 -21.71
C LEU A 196 -13.40 35.35 -21.74
N VAL A 197 -12.41 35.66 -20.90
CA VAL A 197 -11.74 36.96 -20.90
C VAL A 197 -10.98 37.19 -22.21
N ALA A 198 -10.29 36.16 -22.72
CA ALA A 198 -9.60 36.24 -24.01
C ALA A 198 -10.58 36.49 -25.16
N LEU A 199 -11.73 35.81 -25.16
CA LEU A 199 -12.80 36.01 -26.15
C LEU A 199 -13.36 37.44 -26.08
N PHE A 200 -13.60 37.95 -24.87
CA PHE A 200 -14.08 39.32 -24.67
C PHE A 200 -13.08 40.35 -25.22
N MET A 201 -11.80 40.22 -24.88
CA MET A 201 -10.75 41.10 -25.41
C MET A 201 -10.65 41.03 -26.94
N PHE A 202 -10.80 39.84 -27.52
CA PHE A 202 -10.82 39.66 -28.97
C PHE A 202 -11.99 40.39 -29.63
N ILE A 203 -13.20 40.27 -29.06
CA ILE A 203 -14.39 40.97 -29.55
C ILE A 203 -14.21 42.50 -29.47
N SER A 204 -13.72 43.01 -28.33
CA SER A 204 -13.43 44.44 -28.17
C SER A 204 -12.40 44.94 -29.18
N PHE A 205 -11.36 44.16 -29.46
CA PHE A 205 -10.35 44.49 -30.47
C PHE A 205 -10.96 44.57 -31.88
N VAL A 206 -11.77 43.59 -32.28
CA VAL A 206 -12.45 43.59 -33.58
C VAL A 206 -13.38 44.80 -33.71
N ALA A 207 -14.12 45.15 -32.66
CA ALA A 207 -14.98 46.33 -32.66
C ALA A 207 -14.19 47.63 -32.87
N LEU A 208 -13.03 47.77 -32.21
CA LEU A 208 -12.15 48.92 -32.37
C LEU A 208 -11.59 49.02 -33.80
N VAL A 209 -11.17 47.90 -34.40
CA VAL A 209 -10.71 47.85 -35.79
C VAL A 209 -11.83 48.28 -36.76
N ILE A 210 -13.06 47.80 -36.56
CA ILE A 210 -14.21 48.22 -37.38
C ILE A 210 -14.46 49.73 -37.24
N HIS A 211 -14.39 50.26 -36.02
CA HIS A 211 -14.58 51.69 -35.77
C HIS A 211 -13.48 52.53 -36.43
N ALA A 212 -12.21 52.09 -36.36
CA ALA A 212 -11.09 52.73 -37.02
C ALA A 212 -11.25 52.73 -38.56
N ILE A 213 -11.71 51.62 -39.15
CA ILE A 213 -11.98 51.54 -40.59
C ILE A 213 -13.10 52.50 -40.99
N LYS A 214 -14.20 52.56 -40.23
CA LYS A 214 -15.31 53.50 -40.48
C LYS A 214 -14.83 54.95 -40.38
N PHE A 215 -14.06 55.28 -39.36
CA PHE A 215 -13.47 56.61 -39.17
C PHE A 215 -12.56 56.99 -40.34
N ASN A 216 -11.66 56.10 -40.77
CA ASN A 216 -10.77 56.34 -41.91
C ASN A 216 -11.56 56.55 -43.22
N ARG A 217 -12.65 55.81 -43.44
CA ARG A 217 -13.53 56.02 -44.61
C ARG A 217 -14.23 57.38 -44.55
N ALA A 218 -14.78 57.77 -43.40
CA ALA A 218 -15.42 59.07 -43.22
C ALA A 218 -14.42 60.21 -43.43
N PHE A 219 -13.21 60.09 -42.87
CA PHE A 219 -12.12 61.04 -43.06
C PHE A 219 -11.73 61.21 -44.53
N ASN A 220 -11.51 60.10 -45.25
CA ASN A 220 -11.20 60.13 -46.68
C ASN A 220 -12.34 60.64 -47.56
N TYR A 221 -13.59 60.52 -47.11
CA TYR A 221 -14.75 61.09 -47.79
C TYR A 221 -14.80 62.60 -47.60
N ALA A 222 -14.62 63.07 -46.37
CA ALA A 222 -14.63 64.50 -46.06
C ALA A 222 -13.48 65.25 -46.78
N LYS A 223 -12.28 64.66 -46.80
CA LYS A 223 -11.12 65.17 -47.55
C LYS A 223 -11.38 65.26 -49.07
N ARG A 224 -12.08 64.29 -49.66
CA ARG A 224 -12.40 64.29 -51.10
C ARG A 224 -13.42 65.37 -51.48
N ASN A 225 -14.28 65.77 -50.55
CA ASN A 225 -15.32 66.78 -50.78
C ASN A 225 -14.91 68.19 -50.32
N GLY A 226 -13.64 68.40 -49.91
CA GLY A 226 -13.15 69.71 -49.47
C GLY A 226 -13.76 70.22 -48.16
N LEU A 227 -14.32 69.33 -47.33
CA LEU A 227 -14.88 69.67 -46.02
C LEU A 227 -13.81 69.80 -44.93
N ILE A 228 -12.62 69.24 -45.17
CA ILE A 228 -11.42 69.25 -44.30
C ILE A 228 -10.18 69.26 -45.18
#